data_AF-A0A1X0R9D1-F1
#
_entry.id   AF-A0A1X0R9D1-F1
#
_cell.length_a   1.000
_cell.length_b   1.000
_cell.length_c   1.000
_cell.angle_alpha   90.00
_cell.angle_beta   90.00
_cell.angle_gamma   90.00
#
_symmetry.space_group_name_H-M   'P 1'
#
loop_
_entity.id
_entity.type
_entity.pdbx_description
1 polymer ?
#
loop_
_entity_poly.entity_id
_entity_poly.type
_entity_poly.pdbx_seq_one_letter_code
_entity_poly.pdbx_strand_id
1 'polypeptide(L)'
;MDSQFPEQEDLNNTVDSYSVTINGFIFCTRHGLEVCDKCPTDNRPANNMIVEDMLHEKMTEEEYTNKWKGDDREPLSVAHKWTRVEKGKPGCMEHKKVACEECFNWGEKLYRSVHGGRKPRVSRLQRKNRENAERLT
;
A
#
# COMPACT_ATOMS: atom_id res chain seq x y z
N MET A 1 31.33 -22.65 5.03
CA MET A 1 31.10 -21.58 6.03
C MET A 1 29.60 -21.37 6.04
N ASP A 2 28.88 -22.28 6.71
CA ASP A 2 27.44 -22.20 6.86
C ASP A 2 27.15 -21.05 7.83
N SER A 3 26.41 -20.06 7.35
CA SER A 3 26.10 -18.86 8.12
C SER A 3 25.40 -19.27 9.43
N GLN A 4 26.05 -19.01 10.57
CA GLN A 4 25.56 -19.34 11.92
C GLN A 4 24.35 -18.49 12.36
N PHE A 5 23.89 -17.57 11.52
CA PHE A 5 22.73 -16.73 11.82
C PHE A 5 21.49 -17.34 11.16
N PRO A 6 20.37 -17.50 11.88
CA PRO A 6 19.11 -17.91 11.27
C PRO A 6 18.78 -16.97 10.11
N GLU A 7 18.22 -17.51 9.02
CA GLU A 7 17.74 -16.70 7.90
C GLU A 7 16.83 -15.61 8.47
N GLN A 8 17.18 -14.35 8.20
CA GLN A 8 16.46 -13.21 8.75
C GLN A 8 15.03 -13.26 8.20
N GLU A 9 14.06 -13.60 9.05
CA GLU A 9 12.67 -13.70 8.65
C GLU A 9 12.17 -12.31 8.23
N ASP A 10 11.63 -12.24 7.02
CA ASP A 10 11.10 -11.02 6.43
C ASP A 10 9.71 -10.73 7.00
N LEU A 11 9.68 -10.18 8.21
CA LEU A 11 8.45 -9.82 8.94
C LEU A 11 7.66 -8.70 8.27
N ASN A 12 8.28 -7.98 7.32
CA ASN A 12 7.66 -6.88 6.59
C ASN A 12 6.87 -7.35 5.37
N ASN A 13 7.01 -8.61 4.96
CA ASN A 13 6.34 -9.17 3.79
C ASN A 13 5.78 -10.57 4.09
N THR A 14 4.82 -10.61 5.01
CA THR A 14 4.17 -11.83 5.46
C THR A 14 2.70 -11.87 5.04
N VAL A 15 2.19 -13.07 4.75
CA VAL A 15 0.77 -13.29 4.49
C VAL A 15 0.22 -14.18 5.60
N ASP A 16 -0.71 -13.66 6.39
CA ASP A 16 -1.47 -14.41 7.39
C ASP A 16 -2.87 -14.75 6.85
N SER A 17 -3.65 -15.50 7.62
CA SER A 17 -4.99 -15.95 7.29
C SER A 17 -5.98 -14.79 7.11
N TYR A 18 -5.77 -13.68 7.81
CA TYR A 18 -6.69 -12.52 7.84
C TYR A 18 -6.04 -11.18 7.50
N SER A 19 -4.72 -11.09 7.60
CA SER A 19 -3.95 -9.90 7.26
C SER A 19 -2.80 -10.23 6.32
N VAL A 20 -2.41 -9.25 5.51
CA VAL A 20 -1.22 -9.29 4.66
C VAL A 20 -0.38 -8.07 4.97
N THR A 21 0.88 -8.32 5.30
CA THR A 21 1.88 -7.27 5.52
C THR A 21 2.68 -7.12 4.23
N ILE A 22 2.70 -5.92 3.67
CA ILE A 22 3.44 -5.60 2.44
C ILE A 22 4.30 -4.37 2.72
N ASN A 23 5.61 -4.54 2.67
CA ASN A 23 6.57 -3.47 2.95
C ASN A 23 6.33 -2.82 4.33
N GLY A 24 5.97 -3.65 5.33
CA GLY A 24 5.61 -3.22 6.68
C GLY A 24 4.14 -2.83 6.87
N PHE A 25 3.40 -2.50 5.81
CA PHE A 25 2.00 -2.09 5.89
C PHE A 25 1.05 -3.27 5.94
N ILE A 26 0.11 -3.24 6.88
CA ILE A 26 -0.85 -4.31 7.13
C ILE A 26 -2.18 -4.00 6.43
N PHE A 27 -2.70 -4.98 5.70
CA PHE A 27 -3.97 -4.92 5.00
C PHE A 27 -4.78 -6.18 5.22
N CYS A 28 -6.09 -6.15 4.96
CA CYS A 28 -6.90 -7.35 4.91
C CYS A 28 -6.47 -8.27 3.75
N THR A 29 -6.24 -9.56 3.99
CA THR A 29 -5.87 -10.51 2.92
C THR A 29 -6.95 -10.70 1.87
N ARG A 30 -8.23 -10.61 2.23
CA ARG A 30 -9.32 -10.91 1.28
C ARG A 30 -9.62 -9.74 0.34
N HIS A 31 -9.58 -8.53 0.88
CA HIS A 31 -10.01 -7.33 0.17
C HIS A 31 -8.86 -6.38 -0.17
N GLY A 32 -7.69 -6.55 0.47
CA GLY A 32 -6.57 -5.64 0.29
C GLY A 32 -6.88 -4.22 0.77
N LEU A 33 -7.73 -4.09 1.77
CA LEU A 33 -8.11 -2.81 2.37
C LEU A 33 -7.47 -2.70 3.75
N GLU A 34 -6.96 -1.53 4.07
CA GLU A 34 -6.47 -1.21 5.40
C GLU A 34 -7.60 -1.21 6.44
N VAL A 35 -8.70 -0.53 6.10
CA VAL A 35 -9.98 -0.58 6.80
C VAL A 35 -10.93 -1.34 5.90
N CYS A 36 -11.38 -2.51 6.36
CA CYS A 36 -12.28 -3.32 5.57
C CYS A 36 -13.71 -3.22 6.12
N ASP A 37 -14.68 -2.79 5.31
CA ASP A 37 -16.10 -2.81 5.75
C ASP A 37 -16.68 -4.23 5.83
N LYS A 38 -15.99 -5.21 5.22
CA LYS A 38 -16.42 -6.61 5.12
C LYS A 38 -15.70 -7.54 6.11
N CYS A 39 -14.59 -7.09 6.69
CA CYS A 39 -13.82 -7.87 7.66
C CYS A 39 -13.66 -7.01 8.92
N PRO A 40 -13.75 -7.58 10.14
CA PRO A 40 -13.56 -6.82 11.37
C PRO A 40 -12.07 -6.52 11.59
N THR A 41 -11.45 -5.82 10.64
CA THR A 41 -10.01 -5.55 10.62
C THR A 41 -9.82 -4.07 10.27
N ASP A 42 -9.36 -3.31 11.25
CA ASP A 42 -8.89 -1.94 11.07
C ASP A 42 -7.39 -1.90 11.36
N ASN A 43 -6.59 -1.76 10.31
CA ASN A 43 -5.14 -1.66 10.41
C ASN A 43 -4.63 -0.22 10.32
N ARG A 44 -5.50 0.80 10.33
CA ARG A 44 -5.09 2.21 10.36
C ARG A 44 -4.11 2.53 11.48
N PRO A 45 -4.33 2.17 12.75
CA PRO A 45 -3.43 2.59 13.82
C PRO A 45 -2.02 2.03 13.62
N ALA A 46 -1.90 0.75 13.22
CA ALA A 46 -0.62 0.12 12.96
C ALA A 46 0.11 0.77 11.77
N ASN A 47 -0.60 0.99 10.66
CA ASN A 47 0.00 1.63 9.50
C ASN A 47 0.32 3.11 9.74
N ASN A 48 -0.47 3.81 10.56
CA ASN A 48 -0.22 5.20 10.90
C ASN A 48 1.06 5.34 11.70
N MET A 49 1.32 4.49 12.69
CA MET A 49 2.62 4.51 13.38
C MET A 49 3.79 4.38 12.39
N ILE A 50 3.71 3.45 11.44
CA ILE A 50 4.77 3.25 10.43
C ILE A 50 4.93 4.50 9.54
N VAL A 51 3.82 5.12 9.15
CA VAL A 51 3.86 6.33 8.33
C VAL A 51 4.41 7.51 9.12
N GLU A 52 4.01 7.65 10.38
CA GLU A 52 4.48 8.69 11.27
C GLU A 52 5.99 8.60 11.45
N ASP A 53 6.54 7.41 11.72
CA ASP A 53 7.98 7.18 11.78
C ASP A 53 8.67 7.60 10.46
N MET A 54 8.15 7.15 9.30
CA MET A 54 8.71 7.51 8.00
C MET A 54 8.62 9.01 7.67
N LEU A 55 7.57 9.69 8.15
CA LEU A 55 7.35 11.11 7.94
C LEU A 55 8.22 11.94 8.87
N HIS A 56 8.40 11.52 10.12
CA HIS A 56 9.27 12.18 11.10
C HIS A 56 10.74 12.17 10.65
N GLU A 57 11.16 11.13 9.93
CA GLU A 57 12.51 11.08 9.34
C GLU A 57 12.68 12.00 8.12
N LYS A 58 11.59 12.33 7.41
CA LYS A 58 11.64 13.03 6.10
C LYS A 58 11.18 14.48 6.14
N MET A 59 10.38 14.87 7.13
CA MET A 59 9.79 16.19 7.27
C MET A 59 10.26 16.86 8.55
N THR A 60 10.20 18.19 8.59
CA THR A 60 10.36 18.93 9.83
C THR A 60 9.11 18.82 10.70
N GLU A 61 9.27 18.93 12.02
CA GLU A 61 8.20 18.82 13.02
C GLU A 61 7.03 19.80 12.77
N GLU A 62 7.34 20.98 12.22
CA GLU A 62 6.35 22.00 11.82
C GLU A 62 5.49 21.57 10.63
N GLU A 63 6.08 20.90 9.63
CA GLU A 63 5.35 20.40 8.47
C GLU A 63 4.49 19.19 8.83
N TYR A 64 5.02 18.32 9.70
CA TYR A 64 4.29 17.19 10.26
C TYR A 64 3.01 17.67 10.96
N THR A 65 3.12 18.59 11.92
CA THR A 65 1.98 19.07 12.71
C THR A 65 0.90 19.76 11.85
N ASN A 66 1.30 20.50 10.80
CA ASN A 66 0.36 21.28 10.00
C ASN A 66 -0.24 20.52 8.81
N LYS A 67 0.47 19.51 8.26
CA LYS A 67 0.08 18.86 7.00
C LYS A 67 -0.31 17.39 7.18
N TRP A 68 0.18 16.70 8.20
CA TRP A 68 -0.18 15.32 8.47
C TRP A 68 -1.61 15.24 9.02
N LYS A 69 -2.43 14.37 8.42
CA LYS A 69 -3.84 14.20 8.81
C LYS A 69 -4.06 12.99 9.73
N GLY A 70 -3.04 12.21 10.05
CA GLY A 70 -3.15 11.02 10.89
C GLY A 70 -4.27 10.08 10.44
N ASP A 71 -5.23 9.86 11.33
CA ASP A 71 -6.40 8.99 11.11
C ASP A 71 -7.45 9.55 10.12
N ASP A 72 -7.44 10.85 9.84
CA ASP A 72 -8.36 11.51 8.90
C ASP A 72 -7.97 11.30 7.42
N ARG A 73 -6.89 10.56 7.15
CA ARG A 73 -6.46 10.26 5.78
C ARG A 73 -7.39 9.25 5.10
N GLU A 74 -7.37 9.27 3.76
CA GLU A 74 -8.02 8.21 2.97
C GLU A 74 -7.40 6.84 3.31
N PRO A 75 -8.21 5.79 3.55
CA PRO A 75 -7.72 4.44 3.80
C PRO A 75 -6.85 3.94 2.65
N LEU A 76 -5.72 3.32 2.98
CA LEU A 76 -4.85 2.70 1.98
C LEU A 76 -5.50 1.42 1.44
N SER A 77 -5.28 1.18 0.15
CA SER A 77 -5.75 -0.03 -0.51
C SER A 77 -4.71 -0.65 -1.45
N VAL A 78 -4.43 -1.93 -1.19
CA VAL A 78 -3.71 -2.85 -2.07
C VAL A 78 -4.66 -3.72 -2.91
N ALA A 79 -5.97 -3.51 -2.81
CA ALA A 79 -6.99 -4.25 -3.55
C ALA A 79 -6.59 -4.42 -5.04
N HIS A 80 -6.54 -5.67 -5.50
CA HIS A 80 -6.15 -6.06 -6.87
C HIS A 80 -4.74 -5.65 -7.33
N LYS A 81 -3.87 -5.16 -6.43
CA LYS A 81 -2.48 -4.75 -6.76
C LYS A 81 -1.43 -5.73 -6.25
N TRP A 82 -1.84 -6.69 -5.42
CA TRP A 82 -0.95 -7.68 -4.83
C TRP A 82 -1.39 -9.11 -5.17
N THR A 83 -0.44 -10.03 -5.13
CA THR A 83 -0.63 -11.46 -5.32
C THR A 83 0.37 -12.23 -4.45
N ARG A 84 0.18 -13.53 -4.28
CA ARG A 84 1.19 -14.40 -3.65
C ARG A 84 2.24 -14.78 -4.69
N VAL A 85 3.50 -14.45 -4.44
CA VAL A 85 4.64 -14.79 -5.30
C VAL A 85 5.47 -15.92 -4.66
N GLU A 86 6.67 -16.19 -5.17
CA GLU A 86 7.51 -17.29 -4.70
C GLU A 86 7.63 -17.36 -3.18
N LYS A 87 7.53 -18.58 -2.65
CA LYS A 87 7.49 -18.91 -1.21
C LYS A 87 6.27 -18.38 -0.45
N GLY A 88 5.19 -18.01 -1.14
CA GLY A 88 3.94 -17.58 -0.51
C GLY A 88 3.95 -16.15 0.02
N LYS A 89 5.02 -15.39 -0.26
CA LYS A 89 5.18 -13.98 0.14
C LYS A 89 4.25 -13.06 -0.66
N PRO A 90 3.87 -11.90 -0.12
CA PRO A 90 3.07 -10.93 -0.85
C PRO A 90 3.94 -10.16 -1.84
N GLY A 91 3.60 -10.26 -3.12
CA GLY A 91 4.26 -9.55 -4.20
C GLY A 91 3.31 -8.69 -4.99
N CYS A 92 3.88 -7.79 -5.79
CA CYS A 92 3.11 -6.96 -6.72
C CYS A 92 2.53 -7.82 -7.83
N MET A 93 1.28 -7.54 -8.24
CA MET A 93 0.66 -8.24 -9.35
C MET A 93 1.31 -7.92 -10.71
N GLU A 94 1.74 -6.66 -10.92
CA GLU A 94 2.34 -6.20 -12.18
C GLU A 94 3.78 -6.69 -12.33
N HIS A 95 4.62 -6.46 -11.31
CA HIS A 95 6.05 -6.76 -11.37
C HIS A 95 6.43 -8.13 -10.81
N LYS A 96 5.49 -8.85 -10.16
CA LYS A 96 5.73 -10.13 -9.48
C LYS A 96 6.90 -10.11 -8.49
N LYS A 97 7.24 -8.92 -7.98
CA LYS A 97 8.32 -8.68 -7.01
C LYS A 97 7.72 -8.54 -5.61
N VAL A 98 8.29 -9.25 -4.64
CA VAL A 98 8.02 -9.04 -3.20
C VAL A 98 8.44 -7.61 -2.85
N ALA A 99 7.63 -6.90 -2.06
CA ALA A 99 7.93 -5.54 -1.63
C ALA A 99 8.30 -4.58 -2.79
N CYS A 100 7.57 -4.65 -3.91
CA CYS A 100 7.83 -3.78 -5.05
C CYS A 100 7.86 -2.30 -4.64
N GLU A 101 9.05 -1.70 -4.69
CA GLU A 101 9.33 -0.31 -4.29
C GLU A 101 8.60 0.72 -5.17
N GLU A 102 8.14 0.33 -6.36
CA GLU A 102 7.37 1.24 -7.23
C GLU A 102 5.87 1.20 -6.92
N CYS A 103 5.33 -0.01 -6.73
CA CYS A 103 3.90 -0.21 -6.53
C CYS A 103 3.47 -0.01 -5.07
N PHE A 104 4.33 -0.36 -4.11
CA PHE A 104 4.08 -0.30 -2.67
C PHE A 104 4.89 0.79 -1.95
N ASN A 105 5.22 1.87 -2.67
CA ASN A 105 5.84 3.06 -2.08
C ASN A 105 4.84 3.92 -1.30
N TRP A 106 4.29 3.36 -0.22
CA TRP A 106 3.26 4.02 0.58
C TRP A 106 3.78 5.29 1.23
N GLY A 107 5.00 5.26 1.78
CA GLY A 107 5.65 6.42 2.37
C GLY A 107 5.76 7.59 1.37
N GLU A 108 6.26 7.34 0.15
CA GLU A 108 6.38 8.43 -0.84
C GLU A 108 5.01 8.87 -1.39
N LYS A 109 4.06 7.95 -1.56
CA LYS A 109 2.69 8.30 -1.99
C LYS A 109 2.00 9.19 -0.96
N LEU A 110 2.16 8.88 0.32
CA LEU A 110 1.61 9.67 1.43
C LEU A 110 2.34 11.00 1.57
N TYR A 111 3.68 11.00 1.53
CA TYR A 111 4.48 12.22 1.52
C TYR A 111 4.06 13.16 0.37
N ARG A 112 3.94 12.65 -0.86
CA ARG A 112 3.43 13.43 -1.99
C ARG A 112 2.00 13.93 -1.74
N SER A 113 1.12 13.12 -1.14
CA SER A 113 -0.25 13.56 -0.80
C SER A 113 -0.28 14.67 0.24
N VAL A 114 0.62 14.62 1.23
CA VAL A 114 0.75 15.62 2.30
C VAL A 114 1.29 16.95 1.74
N HIS A 115 2.25 16.90 0.83
CA HIS A 115 2.83 18.08 0.16
C HIS A 115 2.00 18.60 -1.03
N GLY A 116 0.75 18.15 -1.21
CA GLY A 116 -0.14 18.67 -2.26
C GLY A 116 0.24 18.22 -3.68
N GLY A 117 0.92 17.09 -3.81
CA GLY A 117 1.23 16.45 -5.07
C GLY A 117 -0.04 16.25 -5.89
N ARG A 118 -0.16 17.02 -6.98
CA ARG A 118 -1.25 16.89 -7.97
C ARG A 118 -1.50 15.41 -8.21
N LYS A 119 -2.70 14.91 -7.86
CA LYS A 119 -3.19 13.60 -8.32
C LYS A 119 -2.85 13.53 -9.82
N PRO A 120 -2.07 12.55 -10.31
CA PRO A 120 -1.89 12.42 -11.75
C PRO A 120 -3.30 12.33 -12.32
N ARG A 121 -3.66 13.32 -13.16
CA ARG A 121 -4.95 13.34 -13.86
C ARG A 121 -5.04 12.00 -14.56
N VAL A 122 -5.85 11.07 -14.02
CA VAL A 122 -6.32 9.92 -14.78
C VAL A 122 -6.93 10.50 -16.03
N SER A 123 -6.23 10.34 -17.16
CA SER A 123 -6.67 10.88 -18.42
C SER A 123 -8.01 10.22 -18.71
N ARG A 124 -9.01 11.05 -19.00
CA ARG A 124 -10.40 10.68 -19.27
C ARG A 124 -10.54 9.89 -20.59
N LEU A 125 -9.49 9.19 -21.03
CA LEU A 125 -9.38 8.51 -22.30
C LEU A 125 -9.87 7.06 -22.27
N GLN A 126 -9.94 6.40 -21.11
CA GLN A 126 -10.44 5.02 -21.05
C GLN A 126 -11.97 4.89 -21.11
N ARG A 127 -12.72 5.97 -20.85
CA ARG A 127 -14.19 5.92 -20.88
C ARG A 127 -14.78 5.93 -22.29
N LYS A 128 -14.01 6.36 -23.31
CA LYS A 128 -14.49 6.51 -24.69
C LYS A 128 -14.42 5.22 -25.52
N ASN A 129 -13.64 4.22 -25.11
CA ASN A 129 -13.51 2.96 -25.85
C ASN A 129 -14.61 1.93 -25.55
N ARG A 130 -15.34 2.07 -24.43
CA ARG A 130 -16.44 1.13 -24.11
C ARG A 130 -17.76 1.50 -24.80
N GLU A 131 -18.01 2.79 -25.02
CA GLU A 131 -19.25 3.25 -25.68
C GLU A 131 -19.29 3.00 -27.20
N ASN A 132 -18.14 2.74 -27.84
CA ASN A 132 -18.08 2.45 -29.27
C ASN A 132 -18.20 0.96 -29.63
N ALA A 133 -18.00 0.06 -28.66
CA ALA A 133 -18.15 -1.39 -28.89
C ALA A 133 -19.62 -1.84 -28.85
N GLU A 134 -20.50 -1.11 -28.16
CA GLU A 134 -21.93 -1.45 -28.02
C GLU A 134 -22.81 -0.89 -29.16
N ARG A 135 -22.24 -0.19 -30.15
CA ARG A 135 -22.96 0.36 -31.31
C ARG A 135 -22.70 -0.37 -32.63
N LEU A 136 -21.98 -1.48 -32.60
CA LEU A 136 -21.53 -2.24 -33.78
C LEU A 136 -22.01 -3.71 -33.79
N THR A 137 -23.11 -3.98 -33.09
CA THR A 137 -23.96 -5.18 -33.25
C THR A 137 -25.38 -4.71 -33.49
#